data_AF-A0A6P5Y934-F1
#
_entry.id   AF-A0A6P5Y934-F1
#
_cell.length_a   1.000
_cell.length_b   1.000
_cell.length_c   1.000
_cell.angle_alpha   90.00
_cell.angle_beta   90.00
_cell.angle_gamma   90.00
#
_symmetry.space_group_name_H-M   'P 1'
#
loop_
_entity.id
_entity.type
_entity.pdbx_description
1 polymer ?
#
loop_
_entity_poly.entity_id
_entity_poly.type
_entity_poly.pdbx_seq_one_letter_code
_entity_poly.pdbx_strand_id
1 'polypeptide(L)'
;MEIDEDRSDVEKEEEEEDDSISDLLRDRFRLSAISIAEAEAKRNGMEISEPIVACISDLAFKYTGQLAKDLELFAHHAGRKSVNMEDVIVSAHRNEHLAASLRSFRNELKAKEPQSERKRKKGSRKDDKATASVVIQVVL
;
A
#
# COMPACT_ATOMS: atom_id res chain seq x y z
N MET A 1 -7.71 43.57 -7.06
CA MET A 1 -7.92 43.40 -5.61
C MET A 1 -7.13 42.16 -5.27
N GLU A 2 -5.84 42.37 -4.99
CA GLU A 2 -4.90 41.32 -4.64
C GLU A 2 -5.09 41.05 -3.15
N ILE A 3 -5.61 39.88 -2.82
CA ILE A 3 -5.67 39.37 -1.45
C ILE A 3 -5.34 37.89 -1.61
N ASP A 4 -4.11 37.49 -1.30
CA ASP A 4 -3.72 36.11 -0.99
C ASP A 4 -2.26 36.11 -0.47
N GLU A 5 -1.96 36.89 0.57
CA GLU A 5 -0.60 36.94 1.15
C GLU A 5 -0.57 36.73 2.68
N ASP A 6 -1.61 36.15 3.26
CA ASP A 6 -1.58 35.73 4.68
C ASP A 6 -2.04 34.29 4.84
N ARG A 7 -1.31 33.38 4.18
CA ARG A 7 -1.28 31.98 4.58
C ARG A 7 -0.60 31.93 5.94
N SER A 8 -1.36 31.54 6.97
CA SER A 8 -0.89 31.64 8.35
C SER A 8 0.41 30.83 8.54
N ASP A 9 1.29 31.27 9.44
CA ASP A 9 2.57 30.58 9.70
C ASP A 9 2.36 29.09 10.03
N VAL A 10 1.22 28.74 10.64
CA VAL A 10 0.83 27.35 10.94
C VAL A 10 0.59 26.53 9.68
N GLU A 11 -0.12 27.08 8.69
CA GLU A 11 -0.40 26.36 7.43
C GLU A 11 0.89 26.13 6.62
N LYS A 12 1.85 27.06 6.69
CA LYS A 12 3.16 26.90 6.04
C LYS A 12 3.99 25.81 6.71
N GLU A 13 4.02 25.79 8.05
CA GLU A 13 4.70 24.75 8.83
C GLU A 13 4.10 23.36 8.53
N GLU A 14 2.77 23.23 8.47
CA GLU A 14 2.07 21.98 8.13
C GLU A 14 2.43 21.47 6.72
N GLU A 15 2.52 22.36 5.72
CA GLU A 15 2.95 21.98 4.37
C GLU A 15 4.40 21.53 4.29
N GLU A 16 5.30 22.22 4.98
CA GLU A 16 6.71 21.83 5.02
C GLU A 16 6.89 20.44 5.66
N GLU A 17 6.09 20.13 6.69
CA GLU A 17 6.04 18.79 7.30
C GLU A 17 5.50 17.74 6.31
N ASP A 18 4.41 18.04 5.61
CA ASP A 18 3.82 17.13 4.61
C ASP A 18 4.79 16.84 3.46
N ASP A 19 5.49 17.86 2.95
CA ASP A 19 6.52 17.71 1.93
C ASP A 19 7.69 16.86 2.45
N SER A 20 8.13 17.09 3.69
CA SER A 20 9.19 16.28 4.32
C SER A 20 8.78 14.80 4.46
N ILE A 21 7.54 14.53 4.85
CA ILE A 21 6.99 13.17 4.95
C ILE A 21 6.89 12.53 3.56
N SER A 22 6.45 13.29 2.57
CA SER A 22 6.36 12.83 1.17
C SER A 22 7.72 12.40 0.63
N ASP A 23 8.75 13.21 0.86
CA ASP A 23 10.13 12.90 0.46
C ASP A 23 10.67 11.67 1.18
N LEU A 24 10.43 11.56 2.49
CA LEU A 24 10.81 10.38 3.27
C LEU A 24 10.14 9.11 2.73
N LEU A 25 8.85 9.16 2.41
CA LEU A 25 8.12 8.03 1.83
C LEU A 25 8.66 7.66 0.45
N ARG A 26 8.97 8.66 -0.38
CA ARG A 26 9.54 8.45 -1.72
C ARG A 26 10.91 7.79 -1.65
N ASP A 27 11.76 8.23 -0.74
CA ASP A 27 13.09 7.64 -0.53
C ASP A 27 13.01 6.19 -0.04
N ARG A 28 12.13 5.91 0.92
CA ARG A 28 11.89 4.54 1.42
C ARG A 28 11.33 3.63 0.32
N PHE A 29 10.39 4.13 -0.47
CA PHE A 29 9.84 3.42 -1.60
C PHE A 29 10.93 3.08 -2.63
N ARG A 30 11.77 4.06 -2.98
CA ARG A 30 12.88 3.89 -3.92
C ARG A 30 13.84 2.80 -3.47
N LEU A 31 14.27 2.81 -2.20
CA LEU A 31 15.16 1.77 -1.66
C LEU A 31 14.55 0.37 -1.76
N SER A 32 13.25 0.24 -1.48
CA SER A 32 12.53 -1.04 -1.63
C SER A 32 12.46 -1.50 -3.08
N ALA A 33 12.11 -0.59 -4.00
CA ALA A 33 12.03 -0.89 -5.43
C ALA A 33 13.40 -1.30 -6.02
N ILE A 34 14.48 -0.62 -5.62
CA ILE A 34 15.86 -0.99 -5.96
C ILE A 34 16.14 -2.42 -5.49
N SER A 35 15.90 -2.71 -4.21
CA SER A 35 16.18 -4.01 -3.63
C SER A 35 15.44 -5.15 -4.34
N ILE A 36 14.16 -4.94 -4.70
CA ILE A 36 13.36 -5.92 -5.46
C ILE A 36 13.94 -6.12 -6.86
N ALA A 37 14.28 -5.04 -7.57
CA ALA A 37 14.79 -5.09 -8.93
C ALA A 37 16.16 -5.79 -9.01
N GLU A 38 17.06 -5.47 -8.09
CA GLU A 38 18.39 -6.12 -7.99
C GLU A 38 18.28 -7.60 -7.62
N ALA A 39 17.40 -7.93 -6.66
CA ALA A 39 17.15 -9.32 -6.28
C ALA A 39 16.62 -10.13 -7.47
N GLU A 40 15.70 -9.55 -8.26
CA GLU A 40 15.18 -10.19 -9.47
C GLU A 40 16.25 -10.36 -10.55
N ALA A 41 17.06 -9.33 -10.81
CA ALA A 41 18.17 -9.42 -11.76
C ALA A 41 19.14 -10.55 -11.37
N LYS A 42 19.51 -10.62 -10.09
CA LYS A 42 20.38 -11.66 -9.54
C LYS A 42 19.77 -13.06 -9.66
N ARG A 43 18.46 -13.23 -9.40
CA ARG A 43 17.76 -14.51 -9.59
C ARG A 43 17.83 -15.01 -11.04
N ASN A 44 17.88 -14.10 -12.00
CA ASN A 44 17.99 -14.40 -13.41
C ASN A 44 19.44 -14.46 -13.93
N GLY A 45 20.44 -14.29 -13.05
CA GLY A 45 21.86 -14.26 -13.44
C GLY A 45 22.23 -13.03 -14.27
N MET A 46 21.51 -11.93 -14.08
CA MET A 46 21.67 -10.66 -14.80
C MET A 46 22.12 -9.56 -13.84
N GLU A 47 22.76 -8.54 -14.41
CA GLU A 47 22.99 -7.25 -13.76
C GLU A 47 22.01 -6.22 -14.31
N ILE A 48 21.61 -5.27 -13.46
CA ILE A 48 20.71 -4.18 -13.84
C ILE A 48 21.44 -2.85 -13.68
N SER A 49 21.36 -1.99 -14.69
CA SER A 49 22.06 -0.71 -14.67
C SER A 49 21.31 0.31 -13.80
N GLU A 50 22.08 1.18 -13.12
CA GLU A 50 21.52 2.19 -12.20
C GLU A 50 20.40 3.05 -12.82
N PRO A 51 20.50 3.55 -14.08
CA PRO A 51 19.42 4.35 -14.67
C PRO A 51 18.13 3.54 -14.86
N ILE A 52 18.23 2.24 -15.11
CA ILE A 52 17.07 1.37 -15.29
C ILE A 52 16.40 1.11 -13.93
N VAL A 53 17.19 0.87 -12.87
CA VAL A 53 16.62 0.69 -11.51
C VAL A 53 15.93 1.98 -11.04
N ALA A 54 16.53 3.15 -11.28
CA ALA A 54 15.93 4.44 -10.97
C ALA A 54 14.60 4.62 -11.72
N CYS A 55 14.58 4.31 -13.02
CA CYS A 55 13.37 4.37 -13.84
C CYS A 55 12.26 3.43 -13.34
N ILE A 56 12.60 2.18 -12.98
CA ILE A 56 11.64 1.22 -12.39
C ILE A 56 11.06 1.78 -11.09
N SER A 57 11.90 2.35 -10.23
CA SER A 57 11.49 2.93 -8.96
C SER A 57 10.51 4.09 -9.14
N ASP A 58 10.81 5.02 -10.05
CA ASP A 58 9.93 6.15 -10.36
C ASP A 58 8.60 5.68 -11.00
N LEU A 59 8.65 4.68 -11.89
CA LEU A 59 7.46 4.12 -12.51
C LEU A 59 6.55 3.44 -11.49
N ALA A 60 7.13 2.62 -10.60
CA ALA A 60 6.38 1.94 -9.54
C ALA A 60 5.76 2.95 -8.54
N PHE A 61 6.46 4.04 -8.23
CA PHE A 61 5.92 5.10 -7.37
C PHE A 61 4.71 5.79 -8.02
N LYS A 62 4.83 6.19 -9.29
CA LYS A 62 3.71 6.77 -10.08
C LYS A 62 2.53 5.81 -10.18
N TYR A 63 2.81 4.53 -10.43
CA TYR A 63 1.78 3.50 -10.52
C TYR A 63 1.03 3.34 -9.19
N THR A 64 1.73 3.40 -8.05
CA THR A 64 1.11 3.33 -6.71
C THR A 64 0.11 4.46 -6.50
N GLY A 65 0.40 5.68 -6.96
CA GLY A 65 -0.53 6.80 -6.89
C GLY A 65 -1.81 6.59 -7.70
N GLN A 66 -1.72 6.00 -8.90
CA GLN A 66 -2.91 5.65 -9.68
C GLN A 66 -3.69 4.49 -9.06
N LEU A 67 -2.97 3.46 -8.59
CA LEU A 67 -3.57 2.30 -7.94
C LEU A 67 -4.36 2.72 -6.69
N ALA A 68 -3.86 3.65 -5.88
CA ALA A 68 -4.56 4.15 -4.70
C ALA A 68 -5.93 4.76 -5.06
N LYS A 69 -6.00 5.58 -6.11
CA LYS A 69 -7.24 6.18 -6.62
C LYS A 69 -8.22 5.12 -7.14
N ASP A 70 -7.70 4.14 -7.88
CA ASP A 70 -8.52 3.06 -8.41
C ASP A 70 -9.13 2.22 -7.29
N LEU A 71 -8.34 1.89 -6.26
CA LEU A 71 -8.80 1.14 -5.08
C LEU A 71 -9.89 1.88 -4.29
N GLU A 72 -9.73 3.20 -4.11
CA GLU A 72 -10.75 4.04 -3.50
C GLU A 72 -12.07 4.00 -4.31
N LEU A 73 -11.97 4.16 -5.63
CA LEU A 73 -13.13 4.10 -6.52
C LEU A 73 -13.83 2.74 -6.50
N PHE A 74 -13.08 1.63 -6.45
CA PHE A 74 -13.66 0.28 -6.35
C PHE A 74 -14.40 0.07 -5.02
N ALA A 75 -13.81 0.51 -3.91
CA ALA A 75 -14.47 0.45 -2.61
C ALA A 75 -15.75 1.29 -2.59
N HIS A 76 -15.68 2.52 -3.13
CA HIS A 76 -16.82 3.42 -3.22
C HIS A 76 -17.94 2.88 -4.14
N HIS A 77 -17.59 2.29 -5.29
CA HIS A 77 -18.55 1.64 -6.19
C HIS A 77 -19.33 0.52 -5.50
N ALA A 78 -18.68 -0.19 -4.57
CA ALA A 78 -19.31 -1.22 -3.74
C ALA A 78 -20.03 -0.67 -2.49
N GLY A 79 -20.17 0.66 -2.35
CA GLY A 79 -20.82 1.31 -1.22
C GLY A 79 -20.00 1.25 0.09
N ARG A 80 -18.69 1.01 0.01
CA ARG A 80 -17.79 0.88 1.17
C ARG A 80 -16.89 2.11 1.30
N LYS A 81 -16.45 2.38 2.54
CA LYS A 81 -15.45 3.43 2.86
C LYS A 81 -14.05 2.87 3.12
N SER A 82 -13.89 1.55 3.06
CA SER A 82 -12.65 0.86 3.35
C SER A 82 -12.37 -0.18 2.27
N VAL A 83 -11.13 -0.16 1.78
CA VAL A 83 -10.60 -1.06 0.74
C VAL A 83 -10.44 -2.47 1.32
N ASN A 84 -10.77 -3.48 0.52
CA ASN A 84 -10.59 -4.89 0.86
C ASN A 84 -9.87 -5.66 -0.27
N MET A 85 -9.70 -6.97 -0.08
CA MET A 85 -9.00 -7.82 -1.07
C MET A 85 -9.72 -7.92 -2.42
N GLU A 86 -11.04 -7.71 -2.49
CA GLU A 86 -11.77 -7.75 -3.76
C GLU A 86 -11.42 -6.52 -4.62
N ASP A 87 -11.22 -5.35 -4.02
CA ASP A 87 -10.77 -4.14 -4.73
C ASP A 87 -9.39 -4.34 -5.37
N VAL A 88 -8.49 -5.00 -4.63
CA VAL A 88 -7.13 -5.35 -5.11
C VAL A 88 -7.18 -6.37 -6.25
N ILE A 89 -8.11 -7.33 -6.21
CA ILE A 89 -8.28 -8.29 -7.30
C ILE A 89 -8.84 -7.60 -8.55
N VAL A 90 -9.78 -6.66 -8.38
CA VAL A 90 -10.38 -5.90 -9.49
C VAL A 90 -9.35 -4.99 -10.17
N SER A 91 -8.39 -4.42 -9.45
CA SER A 91 -7.33 -3.61 -10.08
C SER A 91 -6.50 -4.41 -11.11
N ALA A 92 -6.41 -5.73 -10.95
CA ALA A 92 -5.73 -6.63 -11.87
C ALA A 92 -6.61 -7.18 -13.01
N HIS A 93 -7.85 -6.71 -13.20
CA HIS A 93 -8.80 -7.27 -14.18
C HIS A 93 -8.30 -7.31 -15.64
N ARG A 94 -7.33 -6.46 -16.00
CA ARG A 94 -6.72 -6.44 -17.35
C ARG A 94 -5.73 -7.59 -17.57
N ASN A 95 -5.36 -8.32 -16.53
CA ASN A 95 -4.45 -9.45 -16.56
C ASN A 95 -5.03 -10.61 -15.75
N GLU A 96 -5.68 -11.54 -16.44
CA GLU A 96 -6.37 -12.66 -15.80
C GLU A 96 -5.42 -13.56 -15.00
N HIS A 97 -4.17 -13.74 -15.46
CA HIS A 97 -3.17 -14.51 -14.72
C HIS A 97 -2.81 -13.83 -13.39
N LEU A 98 -2.64 -12.51 -13.40
CA LEU A 98 -2.38 -11.76 -12.18
C LEU A 98 -3.59 -11.77 -11.23
N ALA A 99 -4.80 -11.58 -11.76
CA ALA A 99 -6.03 -11.65 -10.96
C ALA A 99 -6.21 -13.05 -10.33
N ALA A 100 -5.92 -14.12 -11.07
CA ALA A 100 -5.94 -15.48 -10.55
C ALA A 100 -4.90 -15.69 -9.43
N SER A 101 -3.66 -15.21 -9.61
CA SER A 101 -2.62 -15.27 -8.58
C SER A 101 -3.03 -14.52 -7.30
N LEU A 102 -3.62 -13.33 -7.43
CA LEU A 102 -4.13 -12.57 -6.28
C LEU A 102 -5.28 -13.29 -5.56
N ARG A 103 -6.19 -13.94 -6.29
CA ARG A 103 -7.26 -14.77 -5.69
C ARG A 103 -6.69 -15.95 -4.90
N SER A 104 -5.66 -16.61 -5.44
CA SER A 104 -4.96 -17.69 -4.74
C SER A 104 -4.29 -17.19 -3.47
N PHE A 105 -3.56 -16.07 -3.56
CA PHE A 105 -2.90 -15.43 -2.41
C PHE A 105 -3.89 -15.04 -1.31
N ARG A 106 -5.04 -14.45 -1.67
CA ARG A 106 -6.15 -14.17 -0.75
C ARG A 106 -6.59 -15.44 0.01
N ASN A 107 -6.72 -16.57 -0.68
CA ASN A 107 -7.17 -17.81 -0.06
C ASN A 107 -6.11 -18.37 0.91
N GLU A 108 -4.83 -18.24 0.58
CA GLU A 108 -3.73 -18.63 1.47
C GLU A 108 -3.68 -17.78 2.75
N LEU A 109 -3.92 -16.47 2.63
CA LEU A 109 -4.00 -15.58 3.80
C LEU A 109 -5.13 -16.00 4.75
N LYS A 110 -6.31 -16.32 4.21
CA LYS A 110 -7.45 -16.83 5.01
C LYS A 110 -7.17 -18.18 5.65
N ALA A 111 -6.32 -19.01 5.05
CA ALA A 111 -5.94 -20.31 5.60
C ALA A 111 -4.89 -20.19 6.72
N LYS A 112 -4.04 -19.15 6.68
CA LYS A 112 -3.00 -18.86 7.67
C LYS A 112 -3.50 -18.01 8.84
N GLU A 113 -4.64 -17.36 8.71
CA GLU A 113 -5.27 -16.63 9.80
C GLU A 113 -5.67 -17.64 10.90
N PRO A 114 -5.11 -17.55 12.12
CA PRO A 114 -5.49 -18.45 13.20
C PRO A 114 -6.99 -18.28 13.44
N GLN A 115 -7.75 -19.37 13.33
CA GLN A 115 -9.18 -19.39 13.67
C GLN A 115 -9.35 -18.81 15.08
N SER A 116 -9.70 -17.53 15.17
CA SER A 116 -10.16 -16.94 16.42
C SER A 116 -11.51 -17.59 16.72
N GLU A 117 -11.44 -18.59 17.58
CA GLU A 117 -12.51 -19.19 18.37
C GLU A 117 -13.91 -19.20 17.73
N ARG A 118 -14.22 -20.30 17.02
CA ARG A 118 -15.54 -20.91 17.14
C ARG A 118 -15.78 -21.31 18.60
N LYS A 119 -16.16 -20.35 19.45
CA LYS A 119 -16.85 -20.53 20.74
C LYS A 119 -17.06 -19.15 21.38
N ARG A 120 -18.30 -18.65 21.33
CA ARG A 120 -19.02 -18.29 22.57
C ARG A 120 -20.48 -17.93 22.31
N LYS A 121 -21.31 -18.82 22.82
CA LYS A 121 -22.63 -18.59 23.41
C LYS A 121 -22.61 -17.30 24.23
N LYS A 122 -23.54 -16.38 23.94
CA LYS A 122 -24.13 -15.29 24.76
C LYS A 122 -23.38 -14.89 26.06
N GLY A 123 -22.86 -13.66 26.14
CA GLY A 123 -22.45 -13.01 27.40
C GLY A 123 -21.74 -11.65 27.26
N SER A 124 -22.47 -10.57 27.59
CA SER A 124 -22.13 -9.18 28.00
C SER A 124 -20.71 -8.56 27.96
N ARG A 125 -20.64 -7.37 27.29
CA ARG A 125 -20.03 -6.04 27.63
C ARG A 125 -18.68 -5.92 28.37
N LYS A 126 -17.69 -5.25 27.74
CA LYS A 126 -17.19 -3.85 27.95
C LYS A 126 -15.68 -3.72 27.58
N ASP A 127 -15.36 -2.58 26.96
CA ASP A 127 -14.07 -1.97 26.54
C ASP A 127 -12.86 -2.16 27.49
N ASP A 128 -11.57 -2.02 27.14
CA ASP A 128 -10.91 -1.17 26.13
C ASP A 128 -9.43 -1.58 25.89
N LYS A 129 -8.93 -1.23 24.70
CA LYS A 129 -7.56 -0.77 24.34
C LYS A 129 -6.30 -1.65 24.58
N ALA A 130 -5.73 -2.16 23.47
CA ALA A 130 -4.29 -2.19 23.22
C ALA A 130 -4.02 -2.29 21.71
N THR A 131 -3.45 -1.24 21.12
CA THR A 131 -3.02 -1.19 19.72
C THR A 131 -1.69 -1.92 19.56
N ALA A 132 -1.72 -3.14 19.04
CA ALA A 132 -0.52 -3.85 18.61
C ALA A 132 -0.18 -3.39 17.18
N SER A 133 0.97 -2.73 17.06
CA SER A 133 1.60 -2.37 15.79
C SER A 133 1.83 -3.62 14.94
N VAL A 134 1.12 -3.73 13.82
CA VAL A 134 1.38 -4.79 12.84
C VAL A 134 2.50 -4.29 11.94
N VAL A 135 3.71 -4.73 12.27
CA VAL A 135 4.86 -4.65 11.38
C VAL A 135 4.55 -5.53 10.18
N ILE A 136 4.26 -4.92 9.03
CA ILE A 136 4.20 -5.63 7.75
C ILE A 136 5.63 -6.00 7.39
N GLN A 137 6.02 -7.20 7.81
CA GLN A 137 7.27 -7.82 7.38
C GLN A 137 7.06 -8.27 5.94
N VAL A 138 7.48 -7.43 4.99
CA VAL A 138 7.70 -7.88 3.61
C VAL A 138 8.88 -8.84 3.68
N VAL A 139 8.56 -10.13 3.73
CA VAL A 139 9.55 -11.20 3.58
C VAL A 139 9.94 -11.24 2.11
N LEU A 140 11.13 -10.74 1.81
CA LEU A 140 11.90 -11.09 0.61
C LEU A 140 12.77 -12.30 0.92
#